data_AF-A0A4V1M310-F1
#
_entry.id   AF-A0A4V1M310-F1
#
_cell.length_a   1.000
_cell.length_b   1.000
_cell.length_c   1.000
_cell.angle_alpha   90.00
_cell.angle_beta   90.00
_cell.angle_gamma   90.00
#
_symmetry.space_group_name_H-M   'P 1'
#
loop_
_entity.id
_entity.type
_entity.pdbx_description
1 polymer ?
#
loop_
_entity_poly.entity_id
_entity_poly.type
_entity_poly.pdbx_seq_one_letter_code
_entity_poly.pdbx_strand_id
1 'polypeptide(L)'
;MVRLTIVTHFLIAFGLVSSSTIPASKRNLTNAERLARGLPPNSPERMFNATTAHAAPAKRSDSSQQAYMVAQPYQPTRKRSPAPYNTKSYVFYNTDDQIFSLTTDKTLATLFTLPTTGAGQWVTFFNPVTNNVAYICSSVWSGGYTMKPGANGGSTSTIMYSCPLTPKVSNPYGNLRQQPIWSVPQQFPGDVNTIFYNSDNTITYFPPFWGYSAYGHPYMFGTALSSSDLASADNFGRVTVQWVTSI
;
A
#
# COMPACT_ATOMS: atom_id res chain seq x y z
N MET A 1 61.53 55.59 -59.42
CA MET A 1 62.52 55.01 -58.47
C MET A 1 62.12 55.45 -57.07
N VAL A 2 62.28 54.58 -56.07
CA VAL A 2 61.86 54.70 -54.64
C VAL A 2 60.38 54.37 -54.41
N ARG A 3 60.03 53.07 -54.23
CA ARG A 3 60.04 52.23 -53.01
C ARG A 3 58.81 52.49 -52.13
N LEU A 4 57.89 51.54 -51.97
CA LEU A 4 58.01 50.28 -51.21
C LEU A 4 58.22 50.53 -49.71
N THR A 5 57.20 51.03 -48.99
CA THR A 5 57.23 51.01 -47.51
C THR A 5 55.91 51.22 -46.75
N ILE A 6 54.74 51.40 -47.40
CA ILE A 6 53.51 51.73 -46.63
C ILE A 6 52.43 50.64 -46.69
N VAL A 7 52.42 49.78 -47.71
CA VAL A 7 51.33 48.79 -47.86
C VAL A 7 51.61 47.45 -47.13
N THR A 8 52.85 47.20 -46.71
CA THR A 8 53.25 45.92 -46.09
C THR A 8 53.06 45.84 -44.57
N HIS A 9 52.61 46.91 -43.90
CA HIS A 9 52.42 46.92 -42.43
C HIS A 9 50.97 46.70 -41.97
N PHE A 10 49.98 46.77 -42.87
CA PHE A 10 48.58 46.53 -42.50
C PHE A 10 48.13 45.06 -42.61
N LEU A 11 48.90 44.22 -43.31
CA LEU A 11 48.58 42.79 -43.49
C LEU A 11 49.19 41.85 -42.44
N ILE A 12 49.91 42.39 -41.46
CA ILE A 12 50.45 41.61 -40.32
C ILE A 12 49.56 41.76 -39.07
N ALA A 13 48.64 42.74 -39.04
CA ALA A 13 47.74 42.97 -37.90
C ALA A 13 46.43 42.15 -37.93
N PHE A 14 46.15 41.40 -39.01
CA PHE A 14 44.98 40.51 -39.12
C PHE A 14 45.35 39.01 -39.20
N GLY A 15 46.58 38.66 -38.82
CA GLY A 15 47.10 37.28 -38.83
C GLY A 15 47.06 36.54 -37.50
N LEU A 16 46.37 37.08 -36.48
CA LEU A 16 46.23 36.47 -35.16
C LEU A 16 44.76 36.32 -34.78
N VAL A 17 43.99 35.61 -35.60
CA VAL A 17 42.81 34.90 -35.09
C VAL A 17 43.36 33.65 -34.42
N SER A 18 43.53 33.79 -33.11
CA SER A 18 43.86 32.73 -32.17
C SER A 18 43.11 31.45 -32.51
N SER A 19 43.83 30.45 -33.02
CA SER A 19 43.43 29.06 -32.95
C SER A 19 43.49 28.64 -31.48
N SER A 20 42.50 29.03 -30.69
CA SER A 20 42.23 28.40 -29.41
C SER A 20 41.81 26.97 -29.73
N THR A 21 42.76 26.04 -29.69
CA THR A 21 42.45 24.62 -29.55
C THR A 21 41.73 24.49 -28.22
N ILE A 22 40.39 24.48 -28.26
CA ILE A 22 39.59 23.98 -27.15
C ILE A 22 40.06 22.53 -26.99
N PRO A 23 40.71 22.16 -25.87
CA PRO A 23 40.98 20.75 -25.64
C PRO A 23 39.61 20.09 -25.63
N ALA A 24 39.31 19.29 -26.65
CA ALA A 24 38.15 18.44 -26.65
C ALA A 24 38.31 17.53 -25.44
N SER A 25 37.66 17.90 -24.33
CA SER A 25 37.47 17.02 -23.21
C SER A 25 36.88 15.76 -23.81
N LYS A 26 37.68 14.68 -23.84
CA LYS A 26 37.22 13.37 -24.30
C LYS A 26 36.20 12.92 -23.29
N ARG A 27 34.94 13.35 -23.48
CA ARG A 27 33.81 12.84 -22.73
C ARG A 27 33.78 11.35 -22.97
N ASN A 28 34.04 10.57 -21.93
CA ASN A 28 33.87 9.13 -21.98
C ASN A 28 32.40 8.86 -22.27
N LEU A 29 32.14 8.38 -23.49
CA LEU A 29 30.80 8.02 -23.91
C LEU A 29 30.34 6.79 -23.13
N THR A 30 29.10 6.83 -22.67
CA THR A 30 28.41 5.66 -22.11
C THR A 30 28.24 4.59 -23.19
N ASN A 31 28.03 3.33 -22.81
CA ASN A 31 27.79 2.25 -23.78
C ASN A 31 26.56 2.52 -24.66
N ALA A 32 25.52 3.16 -24.11
CA ALA A 32 24.34 3.56 -24.87
C ALA A 32 24.67 4.58 -25.96
N GLU A 33 25.46 5.61 -25.65
CA GLU A 33 25.90 6.62 -26.62
C GLU A 33 26.84 6.03 -27.69
N ARG A 34 27.65 5.03 -27.34
CA ARG A 34 28.53 4.33 -28.29
C ARG A 34 27.75 3.45 -29.25
N LEU A 35 26.79 2.67 -28.73
CA LEU A 35 25.88 1.84 -29.52
C LEU A 35 25.05 2.67 -30.50
N ALA A 36 24.50 3.81 -30.05
CA ALA A 36 23.75 4.74 -30.91
C ALA A 36 24.60 5.32 -32.06
N ARG A 37 25.93 5.27 -31.94
CA ARG A 37 26.89 5.74 -32.95
C ARG A 37 27.57 4.60 -33.72
N GLY A 38 27.14 3.35 -33.53
CA GLY A 38 27.75 2.18 -34.16
C GLY A 38 29.18 1.87 -33.66
N LEU A 39 29.60 2.47 -32.54
CA LEU A 39 30.88 2.21 -31.91
C LEU A 39 30.77 0.98 -30.98
N PRO A 40 31.81 0.14 -30.89
CA PRO A 40 31.82 -1.00 -29.97
C PRO A 40 31.67 -0.51 -28.52
N PRO A 41 31.02 -1.27 -27.62
CA PRO A 41 30.88 -0.91 -26.21
C PRO A 41 32.25 -0.78 -25.53
N ASN A 42 32.32 0.00 -24.45
CA ASN A 42 33.52 0.07 -23.62
C ASN A 42 33.80 -1.31 -23.00
N SER A 43 35.08 -1.65 -22.92
CA SER A 43 35.52 -2.84 -22.18
C SER A 43 35.10 -2.74 -20.72
N PRO A 44 34.58 -3.81 -20.11
CA PRO A 44 34.23 -3.81 -18.70
C PRO A 44 35.48 -3.58 -17.84
N GLU A 45 35.37 -2.74 -16.82
CA GLU A 45 36.48 -2.42 -15.90
C GLU A 45 36.96 -3.61 -15.08
N ARG A 46 36.10 -4.64 -14.95
CA ARG A 46 36.43 -5.92 -14.33
C ARG A 46 36.08 -7.05 -15.27
N MET A 47 37.07 -7.87 -15.60
CA MET A 47 36.83 -9.14 -16.29
C MET A 47 36.02 -10.05 -15.38
N PHE A 48 35.06 -10.77 -15.96
CA PHE A 48 34.24 -11.73 -15.25
C PHE A 48 35.14 -12.79 -14.61
N ASN A 49 35.12 -12.89 -13.28
CA ASN A 49 35.84 -13.91 -12.55
C ASN A 49 34.87 -15.01 -12.11
N ALA A 50 34.88 -16.13 -12.84
CA ALA A 50 33.99 -17.27 -12.63
C ALA A 50 34.13 -17.92 -11.25
N THR A 51 35.27 -17.79 -10.56
CA THR A 51 35.47 -18.35 -9.21
C THR A 51 34.90 -17.48 -8.08
N THR A 52 34.64 -16.20 -8.35
CA THR A 52 33.97 -15.28 -7.41
C THR A 52 32.52 -14.97 -7.77
N ALA A 53 32.10 -15.35 -8.98
CA ALA A 53 30.75 -15.14 -9.48
C ALA A 53 29.81 -16.19 -8.88
N HIS A 54 29.28 -15.90 -7.69
CA HIS A 54 28.10 -16.61 -7.22
C HIS A 54 26.90 -16.15 -8.07
N ALA A 55 26.11 -17.11 -8.55
CA ALA A 55 24.80 -16.80 -9.09
C ALA A 55 24.08 -15.92 -8.05
N ALA A 56 23.62 -14.74 -8.48
CA ALA A 56 22.75 -13.94 -7.62
C ALA A 56 21.63 -14.87 -7.15
N PRO A 57 21.42 -15.05 -5.83
CA PRO A 57 20.39 -15.94 -5.34
C PRO A 57 19.09 -15.54 -6.02
N ALA A 58 18.41 -16.54 -6.60
CA ALA A 58 17.17 -16.30 -7.32
C ALA A 58 16.24 -15.50 -6.41
N LYS A 59 15.93 -14.26 -6.80
CA LYS A 59 14.94 -13.43 -6.12
C LYS A 59 13.63 -14.17 -6.25
N ARG A 60 13.23 -14.92 -5.21
CA ARG A 60 11.89 -15.52 -5.16
C ARG A 60 10.92 -14.37 -5.36
N SER A 61 10.07 -14.46 -6.38
CA SER A 61 8.97 -13.51 -6.53
C SER A 61 8.21 -13.47 -5.21
N ASP A 62 7.93 -12.28 -4.69
CA ASP A 62 6.89 -12.10 -3.67
C ASP A 62 5.57 -12.61 -4.27
N SER A 63 5.30 -13.90 -4.14
CA SER A 63 4.07 -14.49 -4.67
C SER A 63 2.94 -13.96 -3.81
N SER A 64 1.99 -13.27 -4.43
CA SER A 64 0.76 -12.86 -3.77
C SER A 64 0.14 -14.07 -3.07
N GLN A 65 -0.03 -13.99 -1.75
CA GLN A 65 -0.60 -15.07 -0.95
C GLN A 65 -2.12 -14.92 -0.92
N GLN A 66 -2.83 -16.04 -0.89
CA GLN A 66 -4.28 -16.04 -0.72
C GLN A 66 -4.65 -16.50 0.69
N ALA A 67 -5.60 -15.81 1.32
CA ALA A 67 -6.04 -16.11 2.67
C ALA A 67 -7.49 -15.67 2.93
N TYR A 68 -8.09 -16.25 3.96
CA TYR A 68 -9.38 -15.86 4.51
C TYR A 68 -9.17 -15.11 5.82
N MET A 69 -10.08 -14.18 6.15
CA MET A 69 -10.16 -13.60 7.49
C MET A 69 -11.16 -14.41 8.33
N VAL A 70 -10.67 -14.99 9.41
CA VAL A 70 -11.48 -15.73 10.38
C VAL A 70 -11.58 -14.92 11.66
N ALA A 71 -12.81 -14.60 12.05
CA ALA A 71 -13.12 -13.85 13.25
C ALA A 71 -13.54 -14.79 14.39
N GLN A 72 -13.09 -14.49 15.61
CA GLN A 72 -13.51 -15.16 16.83
C GLN A 72 -13.95 -14.12 17.87
N PRO A 73 -14.93 -14.43 18.73
CA PRO A 73 -15.36 -13.50 19.76
C PRO A 73 -14.21 -13.20 20.73
N TYR A 74 -13.93 -11.92 20.96
CA TYR A 74 -12.93 -11.52 21.94
C TYR A 74 -13.49 -11.75 23.35
N GLN A 75 -12.93 -12.70 24.09
CA GLN A 75 -13.33 -13.00 25.47
C GLN A 75 -12.21 -12.61 26.46
N PRO A 76 -12.27 -11.41 27.05
CA PRO A 76 -11.31 -11.02 28.08
C PRO A 76 -11.64 -11.62 29.46
N THR A 77 -12.86 -12.13 29.66
CA THR A 77 -13.33 -12.73 30.93
C THR A 77 -14.23 -13.94 30.67
N ARG A 78 -14.53 -14.76 31.69
CA ARG A 78 -15.42 -15.95 31.62
C ARG A 78 -16.87 -15.65 31.15
N LYS A 79 -17.26 -14.40 30.95
CA LYS A 79 -18.58 -14.02 30.43
C LYS A 79 -18.52 -13.90 28.90
N ARG A 80 -19.52 -14.47 28.23
CA ARG A 80 -19.64 -14.45 26.76
C ARG A 80 -19.67 -13.00 26.26
N SER A 81 -18.84 -12.71 25.26
CA SER A 81 -18.85 -11.44 24.53
C SER A 81 -20.19 -11.28 23.80
N PRO A 82 -20.80 -10.08 23.77
CA PRO A 82 -22.05 -9.80 23.05
C PRO A 82 -21.87 -9.74 21.52
N ALA A 83 -20.74 -10.21 21.00
CA ALA A 83 -20.49 -10.25 19.55
C ALA A 83 -21.63 -10.96 18.81
N PRO A 84 -21.96 -10.49 17.59
CA PRO A 84 -23.10 -11.01 16.85
C PRO A 84 -23.04 -12.51 16.61
N TYR A 85 -21.82 -13.06 16.61
CA TYR A 85 -21.56 -14.49 16.73
C TYR A 85 -20.81 -14.78 18.03
N ASN A 86 -21.20 -15.87 18.69
CA ASN A 86 -20.54 -16.40 19.89
C ASN A 86 -19.57 -17.55 19.56
N THR A 87 -19.36 -17.83 18.28
CA THR A 87 -18.49 -18.87 17.72
C THR A 87 -17.59 -18.29 16.63
N LYS A 88 -16.74 -19.14 16.04
CA LYS A 88 -15.94 -18.78 14.85
C LYS A 88 -16.86 -18.28 13.73
N SER A 89 -16.49 -17.17 13.12
CA SER A 89 -17.14 -16.57 11.95
C SER A 89 -16.10 -16.21 10.90
N TYR A 90 -16.57 -15.86 9.71
CA TYR A 90 -15.76 -15.57 8.53
C TYR A 90 -16.16 -14.20 8.00
N VAL A 91 -15.18 -13.41 7.57
CA VAL A 91 -15.48 -12.16 6.86
C VAL A 91 -15.90 -12.51 5.44
N PHE A 92 -17.04 -11.98 5.02
CA PHE A 92 -17.53 -12.10 3.65
C PHE A 92 -17.98 -10.75 3.10
N TYR A 93 -17.89 -10.60 1.79
CA TYR A 93 -18.44 -9.45 1.08
C TYR A 93 -19.93 -9.64 0.82
N ASN A 94 -20.77 -8.85 1.49
CA ASN A 94 -22.21 -8.82 1.23
C ASN A 94 -22.47 -8.02 -0.05
N THR A 95 -23.00 -8.68 -1.07
CA THR A 95 -23.25 -8.05 -2.38
C THR A 95 -24.41 -7.07 -2.38
N ASP A 96 -25.39 -7.27 -1.50
CA ASP A 96 -26.59 -6.43 -1.44
C ASP A 96 -26.25 -5.07 -0.81
N ASP A 97 -25.47 -5.10 0.26
CA ASP A 97 -25.06 -3.90 1.00
C ASP A 97 -23.72 -3.31 0.51
N GLN A 98 -22.94 -4.08 -0.28
CA GLN A 98 -21.59 -3.73 -0.75
C GLN A 98 -20.58 -3.41 0.38
N ILE A 99 -20.78 -4.03 1.53
CA ILE A 99 -19.90 -3.95 2.71
C ILE A 99 -19.40 -5.34 3.08
N PHE A 100 -18.37 -5.39 3.92
CA PHE A 100 -17.95 -6.63 4.55
C PHE A 100 -18.72 -6.87 5.84
N SER A 101 -19.22 -8.09 5.98
CA SER A 101 -19.96 -8.56 7.15
C SER A 101 -19.36 -9.88 7.65
N LEU A 102 -19.81 -10.31 8.82
CA LEU A 102 -19.46 -11.60 9.40
C LEU A 102 -20.54 -12.64 9.07
N THR A 103 -20.12 -13.88 8.86
CA THR A 103 -21.02 -15.04 8.67
C THR A 103 -20.47 -16.28 9.38
N THR A 104 -21.33 -17.20 9.79
CA THR A 104 -20.92 -18.53 10.26
C THR A 104 -20.83 -19.56 9.13
N ASP A 105 -21.37 -19.24 7.95
CA ASP A 105 -21.27 -20.11 6.78
C ASP A 105 -19.91 -19.93 6.10
N LYS A 106 -19.06 -20.95 6.21
CA LYS A 106 -17.72 -20.93 5.63
C LYS A 106 -17.71 -20.85 4.09
N THR A 107 -18.79 -21.27 3.43
CA THR A 107 -18.87 -21.28 1.96
C THR A 107 -18.97 -19.87 1.38
N LEU A 108 -19.40 -18.91 2.19
CA LEU A 108 -19.52 -17.51 1.81
C LEU A 108 -18.24 -16.70 2.07
N ALA A 109 -17.26 -17.27 2.79
CA ALA A 109 -16.07 -16.55 3.20
C ALA A 109 -15.31 -15.97 1.98
N THR A 110 -14.89 -14.70 2.09
CA THR A 110 -14.17 -14.05 0.99
C THR A 110 -12.71 -14.45 0.99
N LEU A 111 -12.23 -14.91 -0.18
CA LEU A 111 -10.81 -15.14 -0.43
C LEU A 111 -10.14 -13.82 -0.77
N PHE A 112 -9.16 -13.43 0.05
CA PHE A 112 -8.37 -12.23 -0.13
C PHE A 112 -7.03 -12.56 -0.78
N THR A 113 -6.53 -11.65 -1.60
CA THR A 113 -5.18 -11.70 -2.17
C THR A 113 -4.31 -10.64 -1.48
N LEU A 114 -3.22 -11.13 -0.88
CA LEU A 114 -2.26 -10.40 -0.05
C LEU A 114 -0.96 -10.19 -0.86
N PRO A 115 -0.47 -8.94 -1.00
CA PRO A 115 0.66 -8.65 -1.88
C PRO A 115 1.98 -9.10 -1.26
N THR A 116 2.32 -8.51 -0.11
CA THR A 116 3.57 -8.73 0.63
C THR A 116 3.35 -8.58 2.12
N THR A 117 4.24 -9.14 2.91
CA THR A 117 4.22 -9.02 4.38
C THR A 117 4.53 -7.58 4.84
N GLY A 118 4.00 -7.16 5.98
CA GLY A 118 4.23 -5.84 6.57
C GLY A 118 2.93 -5.07 6.85
N ALA A 119 3.07 -3.85 7.40
CA ALA A 119 1.94 -2.94 7.65
C ALA A 119 1.69 -2.01 6.45
N GLY A 120 0.51 -1.38 6.39
CA GLY A 120 0.15 -0.44 5.34
C GLY A 120 0.05 -1.09 3.96
N GLN A 121 -0.47 -2.32 3.91
CA GLN A 121 -0.60 -3.11 2.70
C GLN A 121 -1.96 -2.93 2.05
N TRP A 122 -1.97 -3.08 0.73
CA TRP A 122 -3.19 -3.18 -0.06
C TRP A 122 -3.68 -4.62 0.00
N VAL A 123 -4.91 -4.85 0.43
CA VAL A 123 -5.52 -6.18 0.32
C VAL A 123 -6.58 -6.10 -0.76
N THR A 124 -6.59 -7.11 -1.62
CA THR A 124 -7.56 -7.20 -2.73
C THR A 124 -8.45 -8.41 -2.57
N PHE A 125 -9.60 -8.37 -3.22
CA PHE A 125 -10.51 -9.49 -3.36
C PHE A 125 -11.22 -9.41 -4.71
N PHE A 126 -11.82 -10.51 -5.13
CA PHE A 126 -12.70 -10.51 -6.30
C PHE A 126 -14.08 -9.99 -5.90
N ASN A 127 -14.49 -8.86 -6.46
CA ASN A 127 -15.80 -8.27 -6.22
C ASN A 127 -16.82 -8.85 -7.24
N PRO A 128 -17.77 -9.69 -6.80
CA PRO A 128 -18.72 -10.35 -7.69
C PRO A 128 -19.76 -9.39 -8.28
N VAL A 129 -20.00 -8.21 -7.66
CA VAL A 129 -20.94 -7.20 -8.17
C VAL A 129 -20.38 -6.52 -9.41
N THR A 130 -19.08 -6.24 -9.42
CA THR A 130 -18.40 -5.57 -10.55
C THR A 130 -17.68 -6.55 -11.48
N ASN A 131 -17.64 -7.83 -11.12
CA ASN A 131 -16.91 -8.89 -11.82
C ASN A 131 -15.42 -8.52 -12.03
N ASN A 132 -14.80 -7.87 -11.04
CA ASN A 132 -13.42 -7.39 -11.13
C ASN A 132 -12.73 -7.42 -9.75
N VAL A 133 -11.41 -7.29 -9.75
CA VAL A 133 -10.63 -7.15 -8.52
C VAL A 133 -10.87 -5.76 -7.91
N ALA A 134 -11.05 -5.71 -6.60
CA ALA A 134 -11.22 -4.48 -5.83
C ALA A 134 -10.34 -4.50 -4.57
N TYR A 135 -10.11 -3.33 -3.98
CA TYR A 135 -9.50 -3.21 -2.67
C TYR A 135 -10.56 -3.37 -1.57
N ILE A 136 -10.13 -3.84 -0.41
CA ILE A 136 -10.88 -3.72 0.84
C ILE A 136 -10.39 -2.49 1.61
N CYS A 137 -11.28 -1.55 1.84
CA CYS A 137 -11.02 -0.29 2.53
C CYS A 137 -11.75 -0.22 3.86
N SER A 138 -11.33 0.73 4.72
CA SER A 138 -12.20 1.24 5.78
C SER A 138 -12.86 2.55 5.35
N SER A 139 -14.10 2.76 5.78
CA SER A 139 -14.79 4.06 5.73
C SER A 139 -15.16 4.48 7.13
N VAL A 140 -15.04 5.77 7.45
CA VAL A 140 -15.64 6.38 8.64
C VAL A 140 -17.13 6.07 8.65
N TRP A 141 -17.61 5.58 9.79
CA TRP A 141 -19.00 5.19 10.02
C TRP A 141 -19.70 6.14 10.99
N SER A 142 -19.08 6.38 12.15
CA SER A 142 -19.56 7.32 13.17
C SER A 142 -18.41 8.06 13.82
N GLY A 143 -18.72 9.16 14.51
CA GLY A 143 -17.75 10.00 15.20
C GLY A 143 -17.05 11.00 14.27
N GLY A 144 -15.92 11.55 14.73
CA GLY A 144 -15.10 12.46 13.95
C GLY A 144 -14.22 11.75 12.92
N TYR A 145 -13.11 12.41 12.56
CA TYR A 145 -12.07 11.89 11.68
C TYR A 145 -10.80 11.46 12.44
N THR A 146 -10.93 11.22 13.73
CA THR A 146 -9.84 10.85 14.63
C THR A 146 -10.28 9.70 15.53
N MET A 147 -9.63 8.56 15.38
CA MET A 147 -9.79 7.36 16.21
C MET A 147 -8.84 7.43 17.41
N LYS A 148 -9.14 8.31 18.36
CA LYS A 148 -8.39 8.45 19.62
C LYS A 148 -9.33 8.62 20.81
N PRO A 149 -8.93 8.17 22.01
CA PRO A 149 -9.64 8.50 23.23
C PRO A 149 -9.75 10.02 23.40
N GLY A 150 -10.96 10.51 23.67
CA GLY A 150 -11.21 11.94 23.89
C GLY A 150 -11.14 12.82 22.63
N ALA A 151 -11.19 12.25 21.43
CA ALA A 151 -11.26 13.03 20.19
C ALA A 151 -12.47 13.98 20.20
N ASN A 152 -12.27 15.22 19.74
CA ASN A 152 -13.35 16.19 19.63
C ASN A 152 -14.40 15.70 18.62
N GLY A 153 -15.68 15.70 19.02
CA GLY A 153 -16.76 15.08 18.25
C GLY A 153 -16.89 13.55 18.41
N GLY A 154 -16.13 12.95 19.32
CA GLY A 154 -16.14 11.50 19.58
C GLY A 154 -15.11 10.74 18.75
N SER A 155 -14.64 9.61 19.30
CA SER A 155 -13.72 8.70 18.62
C SER A 155 -14.39 8.06 17.40
N THR A 156 -13.68 8.01 16.29
CA THR A 156 -14.16 7.42 15.05
C THR A 156 -14.37 5.90 15.17
N SER A 157 -15.48 5.42 14.60
CA SER A 157 -15.62 4.02 14.20
C SER A 157 -15.61 3.87 12.67
N THR A 158 -15.30 2.67 12.19
CA THR A 158 -15.24 2.39 10.75
C THR A 158 -16.02 1.15 10.36
N ILE A 159 -16.41 1.10 9.08
CA ILE A 159 -16.88 -0.08 8.38
C ILE A 159 -15.86 -0.53 7.35
N MET A 160 -15.79 -1.82 7.06
CA MET A 160 -15.01 -2.35 5.94
C MET A 160 -15.90 -2.48 4.70
N TYR A 161 -15.42 -2.02 3.56
CA TYR A 161 -16.21 -2.00 2.31
C TYR A 161 -15.32 -2.15 1.07
N SER A 162 -15.95 -2.36 -0.09
CA SER A 162 -15.23 -2.44 -1.37
C SER A 162 -14.89 -1.06 -1.92
N CYS A 163 -13.65 -0.88 -2.36
CA CYS A 163 -13.21 0.35 -3.01
C CYS A 163 -12.50 0.04 -4.35
N PRO A 164 -12.61 0.95 -5.32
CA PRO A 164 -12.03 0.76 -6.64
C PRO A 164 -10.49 0.71 -6.57
N LEU A 165 -9.87 0.09 -7.57
CA LEU A 165 -8.40 0.06 -7.77
C LEU A 165 -7.84 1.43 -8.21
N THR A 166 -8.27 2.51 -7.56
CA THR A 166 -7.72 3.83 -7.79
C THR A 166 -6.34 3.97 -7.13
N PRO A 167 -5.41 4.72 -7.74
CA PRO A 167 -4.09 4.94 -7.16
C PRO A 167 -4.17 5.55 -5.75
N LYS A 168 -3.11 5.28 -4.97
CA LYS A 168 -2.88 5.71 -3.58
C LYS A 168 -3.55 7.04 -3.26
N VAL A 169 -4.35 7.08 -2.20
CA VAL A 169 -4.91 8.33 -1.67
C VAL A 169 -3.73 9.28 -1.41
N SER A 170 -3.71 10.43 -2.10
CA SER A 170 -2.60 11.40 -2.05
C SER A 170 -2.34 11.90 -0.62
N ASN A 171 -3.39 11.97 0.19
CA ASN A 171 -3.33 12.20 1.62
C ASN A 171 -4.35 11.32 2.37
N PRO A 172 -3.92 10.27 3.09
CA PRO A 172 -4.84 9.40 3.83
C PRO A 172 -5.34 10.01 5.15
N TYR A 173 -4.68 11.05 5.67
CA TYR A 173 -5.02 11.66 6.96
C TYR A 173 -6.34 12.43 6.88
N GLY A 174 -7.26 12.14 7.80
CA GLY A 174 -8.58 12.77 7.86
C GLY A 174 -9.51 12.42 6.70
N ASN A 175 -9.14 11.45 5.85
CA ASN A 175 -10.00 11.00 4.78
C ASN A 175 -11.10 10.09 5.33
N LEU A 176 -12.33 10.25 4.80
CA LEU A 176 -13.44 9.33 5.07
C LEU A 176 -13.09 7.90 4.70
N ARG A 177 -12.32 7.70 3.63
CA ARG A 177 -11.98 6.40 3.06
C ARG A 177 -10.49 6.16 3.20
N GLN A 178 -10.11 5.06 3.84
CA GLN A 178 -8.70 4.77 4.12
C GLN A 178 -8.21 3.50 3.45
N GLN A 179 -7.09 3.67 2.74
CA GLN A 179 -6.29 2.64 2.12
C GLN A 179 -4.90 3.22 1.76
N PRO A 180 -3.83 2.42 1.79
CA PRO A 180 -3.75 1.05 2.31
C PRO A 180 -3.68 1.05 3.84
N ILE A 181 -4.33 0.07 4.48
CA ILE A 181 -4.44 0.03 5.95
C ILE A 181 -4.07 -1.31 6.59
N TRP A 182 -3.85 -2.37 5.81
CA TRP A 182 -3.79 -3.73 6.35
C TRP A 182 -2.39 -4.13 6.80
N SER A 183 -2.32 -4.98 7.82
CA SER A 183 -1.11 -5.75 8.13
C SER A 183 -1.20 -7.17 7.56
N VAL A 184 -0.13 -7.59 6.89
CA VAL A 184 0.05 -8.96 6.39
C VAL A 184 1.17 -9.64 7.19
N PRO A 185 0.90 -10.76 7.89
CA PRO A 185 1.87 -11.45 8.73
C PRO A 185 2.90 -12.21 7.90
N GLN A 186 4.04 -12.52 8.51
CA GLN A 186 5.07 -13.36 7.86
C GLN A 186 4.73 -14.85 7.89
N GLN A 187 3.84 -15.28 8.79
CA GLN A 187 3.45 -16.66 9.00
C GLN A 187 1.93 -16.77 9.13
N PHE A 188 1.39 -17.92 8.73
CA PHE A 188 -0.04 -18.21 8.79
C PHE A 188 -0.28 -19.44 9.69
N PRO A 189 -1.34 -19.45 10.52
CA PRO A 189 -2.26 -18.35 10.75
C PRO A 189 -1.56 -17.18 11.46
N GLY A 190 -1.99 -15.95 11.16
CA GLY A 190 -1.40 -14.75 11.74
C GLY A 190 -2.43 -13.64 11.91
N ASP A 191 -2.18 -12.72 12.84
CA ASP A 191 -3.18 -11.70 13.19
C ASP A 191 -3.44 -10.74 12.02
N VAL A 192 -4.72 -10.46 11.80
CA VAL A 192 -5.15 -9.32 10.99
C VAL A 192 -5.11 -8.10 11.89
N ASN A 193 -4.47 -7.03 11.43
CA ASN A 193 -4.59 -5.72 12.04
C ASN A 193 -4.75 -4.66 10.96
N THR A 194 -5.21 -3.48 11.38
CA THR A 194 -5.27 -2.29 10.54
C THR A 194 -4.53 -1.11 11.17
N ILE A 195 -4.34 -0.06 10.39
CA ILE A 195 -3.99 1.28 10.87
C ILE A 195 -5.10 2.25 10.47
N PHE A 196 -5.24 3.33 11.23
CA PHE A 196 -6.15 4.43 10.90
C PHE A 196 -5.39 5.77 10.91
N TYR A 197 -5.52 6.55 9.84
CA TYR A 197 -4.88 7.84 9.65
C TYR A 197 -5.79 8.97 10.16
N ASN A 198 -5.48 9.55 11.31
CA ASN A 198 -6.30 10.56 11.97
C ASN A 198 -6.20 11.92 11.25
N SER A 199 -7.23 12.76 11.40
CA SER A 199 -7.22 14.14 10.85
C SER A 199 -6.17 15.05 11.49
N ASP A 200 -5.62 14.68 12.65
CA ASP A 200 -4.55 15.41 13.35
C ASP A 200 -3.13 14.97 12.92
N ASN A 201 -3.01 14.28 11.78
CA ASN A 201 -1.76 13.74 11.22
C ASN A 201 -1.08 12.64 12.05
N THR A 202 -1.77 12.08 13.04
CA THR A 202 -1.28 10.90 13.76
C THR A 202 -1.86 9.60 13.21
N ILE A 203 -1.29 8.47 13.63
CA ILE A 203 -1.76 7.14 13.22
C ILE A 203 -2.23 6.38 14.47
N THR A 204 -3.42 5.81 14.39
CA THR A 204 -3.91 4.82 15.35
C THR A 204 -3.55 3.43 14.85
N TYR A 205 -2.69 2.74 15.60
CA TYR A 205 -2.25 1.39 15.26
C TYR A 205 -3.16 0.35 15.90
N PHE A 206 -3.49 -0.67 15.11
CA PHE A 206 -4.17 -1.88 15.56
C PHE A 206 -5.48 -1.61 16.32
N PRO A 207 -6.39 -0.77 15.77
CA PRO A 207 -7.67 -0.57 16.41
C PRO A 207 -8.44 -1.89 16.47
N PRO A 208 -9.14 -2.17 17.60
CA PRO A 208 -9.91 -3.40 17.73
C PRO A 208 -10.93 -3.58 16.60
N PHE A 209 -11.09 -4.83 16.15
CA PHE A 209 -12.18 -5.20 15.25
C PHE A 209 -13.46 -5.48 16.02
N TRP A 210 -14.58 -5.15 15.38
CA TRP A 210 -15.92 -5.36 15.90
C TRP A 210 -16.81 -5.95 14.80
N GLY A 211 -17.69 -6.85 15.22
CA GLY A 211 -18.90 -7.17 14.48
C GLY A 211 -20.06 -6.41 15.11
N TYR A 212 -20.93 -5.81 14.31
CA TYR A 212 -22.08 -5.05 14.80
C TYR A 212 -23.19 -4.92 13.75
N SER A 213 -24.42 -4.63 14.17
CA SER A 213 -25.53 -4.34 13.26
C SER A 213 -25.97 -2.89 13.42
N ALA A 214 -26.21 -2.17 12.33
CA ALA A 214 -26.64 -0.77 12.39
C ALA A 214 -27.40 -0.37 11.11
N TYR A 215 -28.39 0.52 11.24
CA TYR A 215 -29.22 1.04 10.14
C TYR A 215 -29.78 -0.02 9.20
N GLY A 216 -30.18 -1.19 9.74
CA GLY A 216 -30.72 -2.29 8.94
C GLY A 216 -29.67 -3.20 8.29
N HIS A 217 -28.37 -2.89 8.42
CA HIS A 217 -27.28 -3.74 7.96
C HIS A 217 -26.86 -4.72 9.06
N PRO A 218 -27.01 -6.04 8.86
CA PRO A 218 -26.66 -7.02 9.87
C PRO A 218 -25.15 -7.34 9.85
N TYR A 219 -24.57 -7.47 11.05
CA TYR A 219 -23.27 -8.11 11.28
C TYR A 219 -22.11 -7.51 10.48
N MET A 220 -22.15 -6.21 10.25
CA MET A 220 -21.09 -5.41 9.65
C MET A 220 -19.75 -5.66 10.34
N PHE A 221 -18.68 -5.67 9.55
CA PHE A 221 -17.31 -5.82 10.02
C PHE A 221 -16.57 -4.47 9.98
N GLY A 222 -15.93 -4.08 11.08
CA GLY A 222 -15.32 -2.77 11.20
C GLY A 222 -14.37 -2.62 12.38
N THR A 223 -13.90 -1.40 12.64
CA THR A 223 -13.01 -1.09 13.78
C THR A 223 -13.51 0.08 14.62
N ALA A 224 -13.23 0.03 15.93
CA ALA A 224 -13.55 1.07 16.90
C ALA A 224 -12.68 0.90 18.15
N LEU A 225 -12.42 1.97 18.90
CA LEU A 225 -11.63 1.87 20.14
C LEU A 225 -12.44 1.23 21.28
N SER A 226 -13.74 1.53 21.35
CA SER A 226 -14.65 0.96 22.33
C SER A 226 -16.05 0.79 21.75
N SER A 227 -16.89 0.01 22.44
CA SER A 227 -18.29 -0.19 22.05
C SER A 227 -19.10 1.11 22.04
N SER A 228 -18.74 2.09 22.87
CA SER A 228 -19.37 3.41 22.91
C SER A 228 -19.22 4.20 21.61
N ASP A 229 -18.19 3.88 20.80
CA ASP A 229 -17.91 4.58 19.55
C ASP A 229 -18.80 4.09 18.40
N LEU A 230 -19.40 2.90 18.55
CA LEU A 230 -20.34 2.30 17.59
C LEU A 230 -21.74 2.91 17.77
N ALA A 231 -21.86 4.22 17.54
CA ALA A 231 -23.11 4.96 17.69
C ALA A 231 -24.25 4.29 16.91
N SER A 232 -25.41 4.15 17.55
CA SER A 232 -26.62 3.53 16.96
C SER A 232 -26.43 2.08 16.47
N ALA A 233 -25.40 1.39 16.95
CA ALA A 233 -25.21 -0.02 16.69
C ALA A 233 -25.90 -0.89 17.75
N ASP A 234 -26.48 -1.99 17.28
CA ASP A 234 -27.02 -3.07 18.08
C ASP A 234 -26.20 -4.35 17.82
N ASN A 235 -26.38 -5.37 18.66
CA ASN A 235 -25.75 -6.69 18.49
C ASN A 235 -24.25 -6.60 18.19
N PHE A 236 -23.54 -5.78 18.96
CA PHE A 236 -22.13 -5.51 18.74
C PHE A 236 -21.23 -6.33 19.68
N GLY A 237 -20.05 -6.68 19.20
CA GLY A 237 -18.99 -7.16 20.07
C GLY A 237 -17.65 -7.24 19.38
N ARG A 238 -16.62 -7.12 20.20
CA ARG A 238 -15.24 -7.16 19.76
C ARG A 238 -14.89 -8.56 19.28
N VAL A 239 -14.13 -8.63 18.20
CA VAL A 239 -13.61 -9.87 17.62
C VAL A 239 -12.09 -9.81 17.47
N THR A 240 -11.44 -10.96 17.59
CA THR A 240 -10.08 -11.18 17.10
C THR A 240 -10.15 -11.75 15.70
N VAL A 241 -9.24 -11.36 14.83
CA VAL A 241 -9.28 -11.76 13.42
C VAL A 241 -7.92 -12.29 13.01
N GLN A 242 -7.91 -13.43 12.34
CA GLN A 242 -6.70 -14.06 11.84
C GLN A 242 -6.79 -14.32 10.34
N TRP A 243 -5.68 -14.09 9.66
CA TRP A 243 -5.44 -14.62 8.34
C TRP A 243 -5.22 -16.12 8.42
N VAL A 244 -5.94 -16.89 7.60
CA VAL A 244 -5.75 -18.33 7.45
C VAL A 244 -5.71 -18.72 5.98
N THR A 245 -4.93 -19.74 5.62
CA THR A 245 -4.83 -20.19 4.23
C THR A 245 -5.91 -21.21 3.83
N SER A 246 -6.69 -21.71 4.80
CA SER A 246 -7.77 -22.68 4.59
C SER A 246 -8.85 -22.58 5.68
N ILE A 247 -10.09 -22.99 5.34
CA ILE A 247 -11.30 -22.93 6.19
C ILE A 247 -12.22 -24.15 6.02
#